data_AF-A0A9X5XPJ6-F1
#
_entry.id   AF-A0A9X5XPJ6-F1
#
_cell.length_a   1.000
_cell.length_b   1.000
_cell.length_c   1.000
_cell.angle_alpha   90.00
_cell.angle_beta   90.00
_cell.angle_gamma   90.00
#
_symmetry.space_group_name_H-M   'P 1'
#
loop_
_entity.id
_entity.type
_entity.pdbx_description
1 polymer ?
#
loop_
_entity_poly.entity_id
_entity_poly.type
_entity_poly.pdbx_seq_one_letter_code
_entity_poly.pdbx_strand_id
1 'polypeptide(L)'
;IRPYTEVAKAADLEVNRGIIVNEYMQTNDPNIFAVGECAECEGKVYGLVAPLYEQGIVLADYLTNKETNGYHGSTTFTSLKVSGCDLYSAGIIQETDDIHGIEIFNSIDNNYKKVFLKDGEVVGAVLYGNTDDGSRFYNMMKKHESIEDYTLVSLLTKGGEDGNVSIEDMADDETICGCNGVNKGTIVEAITKNGLTSVAEVTKMTKAGNSCGKCKGQIADILQYALGDDFIASKPTGICACTDLSRDQIVTQIRAKGLKTSKEVRHVLNFKDKNGCPKCRPAINYYLNMIYPNEHKDEKESRFANERYHANIQNDGTFSVIPQMRGGVTDADQLIRLGEVAKKYNVPLVKVTGSQRVGLYGLKKEELPSVWEDLGMRSASAYGKKTRSVKSCVGKEFCRFGTQYTTQLGIRLEQTFEYIDTPHKFKMGVSGCPRSCVESGVKDFGVISVENGFQLYIGGNGGTEVTKGQLLTTVETEDEVIRICGALMQYYRETGIYAERTAPWLERLGFENVKEVLLDPDRQQALFDRVMEAKQAIQDEPWQAIVNDKASQKIFEVERV
;
A
#
# COMPACT_ATOMS: atom_id res chain seq x y z
N ILE A 1 7.16 -13.43 20.54
CA ILE A 1 8.03 -14.54 20.07
C ILE A 1 8.51 -15.29 21.31
N ARG A 2 8.66 -16.62 21.27
CA ARG A 2 9.11 -17.42 22.42
C ARG A 2 10.25 -18.35 21.99
N PRO A 3 11.35 -18.46 22.76
CA PRO A 3 12.44 -19.38 22.45
C PRO A 3 11.95 -20.83 22.39
N TYR A 4 12.45 -21.60 21.42
CA TYR A 4 12.19 -23.04 21.31
C TYR A 4 13.44 -23.82 21.74
N THR A 5 13.41 -24.38 22.95
CA THR A 5 14.60 -24.91 23.65
C THR A 5 14.69 -26.44 23.67
N GLU A 6 13.74 -27.16 23.07
CA GLU A 6 13.68 -28.64 23.13
C GLU A 6 14.95 -29.31 22.60
N VAL A 7 15.53 -28.80 21.51
CA VAL A 7 16.76 -29.36 20.92
C VAL A 7 17.96 -29.15 21.85
N ALA A 8 18.08 -27.97 22.45
CA ALA A 8 19.15 -27.65 23.38
C ALA A 8 19.05 -28.51 24.65
N LYS A 9 17.83 -28.69 25.17
CA LYS A 9 17.56 -29.54 26.33
C LYS A 9 17.87 -31.02 26.05
N ALA A 10 17.55 -31.51 24.85
CA ALA A 10 17.89 -32.87 24.43
C ALA A 10 19.41 -33.06 24.22
N ALA A 11 20.17 -31.97 24.11
CA ALA A 11 21.63 -31.96 23.99
C ALA A 11 22.34 -31.63 25.32
N ASP A 12 21.64 -31.74 26.46
CA ASP A 12 22.18 -31.45 27.81
C ASP A 12 22.73 -30.02 27.99
N LEU A 13 22.21 -29.06 27.21
CA LEU A 13 22.50 -27.65 27.41
C LEU A 13 21.62 -27.03 28.49
N GLU A 14 22.18 -26.10 29.26
CA GLU A 14 21.44 -25.34 30.25
C GLU A 14 20.42 -24.42 29.58
N VAL A 15 19.16 -24.51 30.03
CA VAL A 15 18.04 -23.75 29.47
C VAL A 15 17.18 -23.18 30.59
N ASN A 16 16.61 -22.01 30.37
CA ASN A 16 15.59 -21.40 31.21
C ASN A 16 14.43 -20.89 30.33
N ARG A 17 14.36 -19.58 30.08
CA ARG A 17 13.46 -19.00 29.07
C ARG A 17 14.01 -19.23 27.67
N GLY A 18 15.34 -19.18 27.51
CA GLY A 18 16.11 -19.54 26.31
C GLY A 18 17.28 -20.47 26.64
N ILE A 19 18.20 -20.65 25.70
CA ILE A 19 19.47 -21.35 25.89
C ILE A 19 20.41 -20.42 26.66
N ILE A 20 20.85 -20.83 27.85
CA ILE A 20 21.68 -19.99 28.71
C ILE A 20 23.07 -19.87 28.08
N VAL A 21 23.53 -18.63 27.93
CA VAL A 21 24.87 -18.31 27.42
C VAL A 21 25.59 -17.30 28.31
N ASN A 22 26.92 -17.35 28.32
CA ASN A 22 27.77 -16.34 28.91
C ASN A 22 27.90 -15.10 28.02
N GLU A 23 28.69 -14.10 28.44
CA GLU A 23 28.91 -12.85 27.71
C GLU A 23 29.54 -13.04 26.32
N TYR A 24 30.12 -14.20 26.01
CA TYR A 24 30.68 -14.54 24.69
C TYR A 24 29.74 -15.39 23.84
N MET A 25 28.47 -15.52 24.24
CA MET A 25 27.44 -16.32 23.57
C MET A 25 27.72 -17.83 23.61
N GLN A 26 28.59 -18.26 24.52
CA GLN A 26 28.95 -19.67 24.74
C GLN A 26 28.01 -20.31 25.75
N THR A 27 27.58 -21.54 25.47
CA THR A 27 26.74 -22.33 26.37
C THR A 27 27.58 -23.02 27.46
N ASN A 28 26.98 -23.88 28.27
CA ASN A 28 27.70 -24.74 29.21
C ASN A 28 28.60 -25.79 28.52
N ASP A 29 28.39 -26.08 27.23
CA ASP A 29 29.37 -26.82 26.42
C ASP A 29 30.32 -25.83 25.73
N PRO A 30 31.66 -25.97 25.91
CA PRO A 30 32.63 -25.03 25.36
C PRO A 30 32.67 -25.01 23.82
N ASN A 31 32.10 -26.01 23.14
CA ASN A 31 32.07 -26.11 21.68
C ASN A 31 30.74 -25.63 21.07
N ILE A 32 29.75 -25.29 21.90
CA ILE A 32 28.41 -24.90 21.44
C ILE A 32 28.12 -23.45 21.83
N PHE A 33 27.68 -22.68 20.85
CA PHE A 33 27.32 -21.27 20.98
C PHE A 33 25.87 -21.07 20.55
N ALA A 34 25.18 -20.10 21.15
CA ALA A 34 23.83 -19.74 20.77
C ALA A 34 23.71 -18.23 20.59
N VAL A 35 23.13 -17.82 19.46
CA VAL A 35 22.72 -16.45 19.15
C VAL A 35 21.30 -16.48 18.65
N GLY A 36 20.63 -15.34 18.57
CA GLY A 36 19.26 -15.31 18.07
C GLY A 36 18.24 -15.10 19.20
N GLU A 37 16.98 -15.23 18.81
CA GLU A 37 15.85 -15.22 19.74
C GLU A 37 15.85 -16.43 20.68
N CYS A 38 16.70 -17.42 20.43
CA CYS A 38 16.84 -18.61 21.25
C CYS A 38 17.80 -18.45 22.44
N ALA A 39 18.68 -17.44 22.42
CA ALA A 39 19.70 -17.23 23.44
C ALA A 39 19.19 -16.40 24.63
N GLU A 40 19.61 -16.80 25.83
CA GLU A 40 19.37 -16.11 27.10
C GLU A 40 20.72 -15.70 27.71
N CYS A 41 21.00 -14.40 27.74
CA CYS A 41 22.22 -13.85 28.34
C CYS A 41 21.84 -12.98 29.54
N GLU A 42 22.44 -13.22 30.70
CA GLU A 42 22.12 -12.52 31.95
C GLU A 42 20.60 -12.50 32.29
N GLY A 43 19.90 -13.60 31.98
CA GLY A 43 18.46 -13.74 32.22
C GLY A 43 17.56 -12.97 31.23
N LYS A 44 18.13 -12.35 30.19
CA LYS A 44 17.42 -11.57 29.17
C LYS A 44 17.28 -12.38 27.87
N VAL A 45 16.08 -12.35 27.29
CA VAL A 45 15.77 -12.92 25.96
C VAL A 45 15.15 -11.84 25.08
N TYR A 46 15.52 -11.81 23.80
CA TYR A 46 15.08 -10.77 22.86
C TYR A 46 14.26 -11.37 21.71
N GLY A 47 13.21 -10.66 21.30
CA GLY A 47 12.40 -10.95 20.10
C GLY A 47 12.51 -9.85 19.05
N LEU A 48 13.70 -9.28 18.91
CA LEU A 48 14.00 -8.13 18.05
C LEU A 48 15.28 -8.41 17.27
N VAL A 49 15.42 -7.87 16.05
CA VAL A 49 16.56 -8.18 15.19
C VAL A 49 17.87 -7.49 15.63
N ALA A 50 17.81 -6.26 16.15
CA ALA A 50 19.02 -5.52 16.53
C ALA A 50 19.87 -6.19 17.62
N PRO A 51 19.29 -6.67 18.75
CA PRO A 51 20.04 -7.42 19.76
C PRO A 51 20.77 -8.65 19.20
N LEU A 52 20.22 -9.27 18.17
CA LEU A 52 20.75 -10.50 17.59
C LEU A 52 21.98 -10.23 16.72
N TYR A 53 22.04 -9.05 16.08
CA TYR A 53 23.25 -8.62 15.40
C TYR A 53 24.37 -8.33 16.41
N GLU A 54 24.06 -7.70 17.55
CA GLU A 54 25.04 -7.46 18.61
C GLU A 54 25.59 -8.78 19.17
N GLN A 55 24.72 -9.74 19.47
CA GLN A 55 25.11 -11.10 19.86
C GLN A 55 26.03 -11.75 18.81
N GLY A 56 25.65 -11.64 17.52
CA GLY A 56 26.44 -12.18 16.42
C GLY A 56 27.82 -11.54 16.26
N ILE A 57 27.92 -10.22 16.47
CA ILE A 57 29.19 -9.48 16.43
C ILE A 57 30.09 -9.93 17.57
N VAL A 58 29.58 -9.97 18.80
CA VAL A 58 30.35 -10.43 19.97
C VAL A 58 30.86 -11.85 19.78
N LEU A 59 30.01 -12.76 19.30
CA LEU A 59 30.43 -14.13 19.01
C LEU A 59 31.48 -14.18 17.88
N ALA A 60 31.31 -13.39 16.82
CA ALA A 60 32.27 -13.35 15.72
C ALA A 60 33.64 -12.82 16.19
N ASP A 61 33.68 -11.77 17.01
CA ASP A 61 34.91 -11.24 17.56
C ASP A 61 35.60 -12.26 18.47
N TYR A 62 34.84 -12.92 19.36
CA TYR A 62 35.35 -13.99 20.21
C TYR A 62 35.95 -15.15 19.39
N LEU A 63 35.22 -15.68 18.41
CA LEU A 63 35.69 -16.79 17.57
C LEU A 63 36.88 -16.42 16.67
N THR A 64 37.08 -15.13 16.38
CA THR A 64 38.18 -14.63 15.54
C THR A 64 39.35 -14.09 16.35
N ASN A 65 39.35 -14.26 17.68
CA ASN A 65 40.37 -13.73 18.61
C ASN A 65 40.54 -12.20 18.50
N LYS A 66 39.46 -11.48 18.20
CA LYS A 66 39.41 -10.03 18.34
C LYS A 66 39.02 -9.66 19.76
N GLU A 67 39.51 -8.52 20.22
CA GLU A 67 39.15 -7.97 21.52
C GLU A 67 37.64 -7.63 21.55
N THR A 68 36.93 -8.10 22.58
CA THR A 68 35.50 -7.88 22.76
C THR A 68 35.18 -7.72 24.24
N ASN A 69 34.22 -6.82 24.55
CA ASN A 69 33.77 -6.57 25.92
C ASN A 69 32.67 -7.56 26.36
N GLY A 70 32.29 -8.51 25.52
CA GLY A 70 31.15 -9.38 25.76
C GLY A 70 29.79 -8.69 25.57
N TYR A 71 28.73 -9.47 25.63
CA TYR A 71 27.35 -9.03 25.48
C TYR A 71 26.65 -8.97 26.84
N HIS A 72 26.23 -7.77 27.25
CA HIS A 72 25.56 -7.52 28.55
C HIS A 72 24.07 -7.10 28.40
N GLY A 73 23.51 -7.38 27.22
CA GLY A 73 22.14 -7.02 26.85
C GLY A 73 22.04 -5.70 26.09
N SER A 74 21.00 -5.61 25.28
CA SER A 74 20.71 -4.47 24.41
C SER A 74 19.60 -3.57 24.97
N THR A 75 19.71 -2.27 24.70
CA THR A 75 18.61 -1.32 24.86
C THR A 75 17.60 -1.55 23.75
N THR A 76 16.39 -1.98 24.11
CA THR A 76 15.36 -2.28 23.10
C THR A 76 14.66 -1.01 22.64
N PHE A 77 14.34 -0.97 21.35
CA PHE A 77 13.35 -0.05 20.81
C PHE A 77 12.37 -0.86 19.94
N THR A 78 11.12 -0.43 19.88
CA THR A 78 10.08 -1.04 19.07
C THR A 78 9.37 0.06 18.30
N SER A 79 9.30 -0.11 16.97
CA SER A 79 8.41 0.69 16.14
C SER A 79 7.39 -0.22 15.46
N LEU A 80 6.11 0.04 15.70
CA LEU A 80 5.00 -0.74 15.19
C LEU A 80 4.24 0.07 14.15
N LYS A 81 4.06 -0.53 12.97
CA LYS A 81 3.12 -0.03 11.94
C LYS A 81 1.79 -0.74 12.13
N VAL A 82 0.90 -0.12 12.90
CA VAL A 82 -0.49 -0.59 13.03
C VAL A 82 -1.37 0.30 12.15
N SER A 83 -2.38 -0.28 11.48
CA SER A 83 -3.29 0.50 10.65
C SER A 83 -3.97 1.58 11.50
N GLY A 84 -3.74 2.86 11.15
CA GLY A 84 -4.35 4.00 11.82
C GLY A 84 -3.51 4.70 12.89
N CYS A 85 -2.32 4.18 13.25
CA CYS A 85 -1.40 4.90 14.13
C CYS A 85 0.04 4.36 14.07
N ASP A 86 1.01 5.28 14.03
CA ASP A 86 2.41 4.97 14.26
C ASP A 86 2.73 5.00 15.76
N LEU A 87 3.32 3.92 16.27
CA LEU A 87 3.78 3.80 17.65
C LEU A 87 5.30 3.61 17.67
N TYR A 88 5.94 4.28 18.61
CA TYR A 88 7.36 4.15 18.92
C TYR A 88 7.54 4.03 20.43
N SER A 89 8.39 3.12 20.87
CA SER A 89 8.83 3.03 22.26
C SER A 89 10.28 2.60 22.33
N ALA A 90 11.03 3.10 23.30
CA ALA A 90 12.42 2.74 23.51
C ALA A 90 12.82 2.92 24.97
N GLY A 91 13.76 2.11 25.45
CA GLY A 91 14.29 2.19 26.82
C GLY A 91 13.28 1.83 27.91
N ILE A 92 13.42 2.45 29.09
CA ILE A 92 12.56 2.27 30.26
C ILE A 92 11.34 3.17 30.13
N ILE A 93 10.17 2.56 29.91
CA ILE A 93 8.91 3.27 29.63
C ILE A 93 7.90 3.20 30.80
N GLN A 94 8.40 3.02 32.02
CA GLN A 94 7.61 2.99 33.24
C GLN A 94 8.17 3.99 34.24
N GLU A 95 7.28 4.71 34.91
CA GLU A 95 7.65 5.60 36.01
C GLU A 95 7.85 4.78 37.30
N THR A 96 8.83 5.20 38.09
CA THR A 96 9.19 4.66 39.40
C THR A 96 9.53 5.82 40.33
N ASP A 97 9.92 5.54 41.59
CA ASP A 97 10.32 6.60 42.53
C ASP A 97 11.54 7.41 42.04
N ASP A 98 12.37 6.82 41.18
CA ASP A 98 13.58 7.39 40.58
C ASP A 98 13.45 7.72 39.08
N ILE A 99 12.32 7.39 38.45
CA ILE A 99 12.09 7.62 37.00
C ILE A 99 10.81 8.43 36.80
N HIS A 100 10.95 9.60 36.19
CA HIS A 100 9.84 10.52 35.93
C HIS A 100 9.68 10.83 34.45
N GLY A 101 8.45 11.05 33.98
CA GLY A 101 8.17 11.33 32.58
C GLY A 101 7.79 12.79 32.31
N ILE A 102 8.27 13.33 31.19
CA ILE A 102 7.79 14.59 30.61
C ILE A 102 6.95 14.26 29.38
N GLU A 103 5.72 14.79 29.29
CA GLU A 103 4.79 14.46 28.21
C GLU A 103 4.15 15.68 27.53
N ILE A 104 3.81 15.50 26.26
CA ILE A 104 3.00 16.42 25.45
C ILE A 104 1.92 15.63 24.72
N PHE A 105 0.70 16.20 24.67
CA PHE A 105 -0.41 15.66 23.90
C PHE A 105 -1.06 16.75 23.05
N ASN A 106 -1.05 16.56 21.74
CA ASN A 106 -1.82 17.35 20.79
C ASN A 106 -3.12 16.59 20.46
N SER A 107 -4.24 17.09 20.97
CA SER A 107 -5.56 16.47 20.81
C SER A 107 -6.20 16.70 19.42
N ILE A 108 -5.70 17.64 18.63
CA ILE A 108 -6.18 17.91 17.26
C ILE A 108 -5.65 16.82 16.32
N ASP A 109 -4.34 16.57 16.39
CA ASP A 109 -3.66 15.60 15.52
C ASP A 109 -3.55 14.20 16.16
N ASN A 110 -4.01 14.05 17.41
CA ASN A 110 -3.85 12.84 18.23
C ASN A 110 -2.39 12.38 18.37
N ASN A 111 -1.47 13.34 18.51
CA ASN A 111 -0.04 13.07 18.70
C ASN A 111 0.31 13.11 20.19
N TYR A 112 0.91 12.05 20.70
CA TYR A 112 1.39 11.96 22.09
C TYR A 112 2.88 11.65 22.10
N LYS A 113 3.65 12.34 22.94
CA LYS A 113 5.07 12.04 23.17
C LYS A 113 5.34 12.10 24.66
N LYS A 114 6.07 11.11 25.18
CA LYS A 114 6.56 11.04 26.55
C LYS A 114 8.00 10.60 26.57
N VAL A 115 8.83 11.30 27.33
CA VAL A 115 10.25 10.98 27.55
C VAL A 115 10.44 10.71 29.03
N PHE A 116 11.12 9.60 29.36
CA PHE A 116 11.37 9.15 30.72
C PHE A 116 12.79 9.51 31.12
N LEU A 117 12.95 10.02 32.35
CA LEU A 117 14.19 10.55 32.88
C LEU A 117 14.57 9.86 34.18
N LYS A 118 15.86 9.61 34.36
CA LYS A 118 16.47 9.21 35.63
C LYS A 118 17.68 10.10 35.88
N ASP A 119 17.75 10.75 37.03
CA ASP A 119 18.85 11.64 37.39
C ASP A 119 19.16 12.74 36.35
N GLY A 120 18.14 13.20 35.61
CA GLY A 120 18.28 14.21 34.55
C GLY A 120 18.65 13.67 33.16
N GLU A 121 18.92 12.37 33.03
CA GLU A 121 19.27 11.71 31.77
C GLU A 121 18.06 11.04 31.12
N VAL A 122 18.02 11.01 29.78
CA VAL A 122 16.98 10.27 29.05
C VAL A 122 17.19 8.77 29.17
N VAL A 123 16.22 8.06 29.77
CA VAL A 123 16.23 6.59 29.91
C VAL A 123 15.14 5.88 29.12
N GLY A 124 14.18 6.61 28.56
CA GLY A 124 13.10 6.04 27.78
C GLY A 124 12.30 7.05 26.96
N ALA A 125 11.55 6.56 25.97
CA ALA A 125 10.60 7.37 25.22
C ALA A 125 9.41 6.54 24.69
N VAL A 126 8.23 7.18 24.60
CA VAL A 126 7.02 6.66 23.96
C VAL A 126 6.45 7.75 23.06
N LEU A 127 6.24 7.45 21.77
CA LEU A 127 5.64 8.35 20.79
C LEU A 127 4.46 7.66 20.10
N TYR A 128 3.35 8.36 19.95
CA TYR A 128 2.13 7.90 19.31
C TYR A 128 1.64 8.96 18.33
N GLY A 129 1.25 8.54 17.13
CA GLY A 129 0.91 9.43 16.02
C GLY A 129 2.18 9.84 15.26
N ASN A 130 2.77 10.99 15.56
CA ASN A 130 4.07 11.38 15.01
C ASN A 130 5.21 10.69 15.78
N THR A 131 6.01 9.89 15.07
CA THR A 131 7.13 9.12 15.63
C THR A 131 8.51 9.56 15.12
N ASP A 132 8.59 10.72 14.46
CA ASP A 132 9.79 11.18 13.74
C ASP A 132 10.98 11.41 14.68
N ASP A 133 10.73 11.77 15.93
CA ASP A 133 11.77 12.01 16.94
C ASP A 133 12.31 10.71 17.58
N GLY A 134 11.81 9.54 17.19
CA GLY A 134 12.17 8.27 17.84
C GLY A 134 13.67 8.00 17.84
N SER A 135 14.34 8.21 16.69
CA SER A 135 15.79 8.02 16.57
C SER A 135 16.58 9.00 17.43
N ARG A 136 16.12 10.25 17.54
CA ARG A 136 16.77 11.27 18.38
C ARG A 136 16.76 10.82 19.84
N PHE A 137 15.58 10.47 20.37
CA PHE A 137 15.49 9.99 21.75
C PHE A 137 16.31 8.71 21.99
N TYR A 138 16.35 7.79 21.02
CA TYR A 138 17.20 6.61 21.11
C TYR A 138 18.69 6.93 21.24
N ASN A 139 19.17 7.90 20.47
CA ASN A 139 20.57 8.34 20.56
C ASN A 139 20.84 9.04 21.90
N MET A 140 19.93 9.89 22.39
CA MET A 140 20.04 10.51 23.71
C MET A 140 20.16 9.47 24.83
N MET A 141 19.36 8.40 24.77
CA MET A 141 19.46 7.28 25.72
C MET A 141 20.80 6.56 25.69
N LYS A 142 21.28 6.25 24.48
CA LYS A 142 22.56 5.54 24.31
C LYS A 142 23.74 6.37 24.84
N LYS A 143 23.64 7.70 24.73
CA LYS A 143 24.67 8.65 25.15
C LYS A 143 24.55 9.10 26.60
N HIS A 144 23.52 8.66 27.34
CA HIS A 144 23.25 9.16 28.71
C HIS A 144 23.14 10.70 28.73
N GLU A 145 22.44 11.26 27.74
CA GLU A 145 22.39 12.71 27.53
C GLU A 145 21.50 13.38 28.59
N SER A 146 22.06 14.37 29.28
CA SER A 146 21.34 15.23 30.22
C SER A 146 20.40 16.19 29.49
N ILE A 147 19.25 16.47 30.08
CA ILE A 147 18.28 17.42 29.53
C ILE A 147 18.45 18.86 30.05
N GLU A 148 19.50 19.16 30.82
CA GLU A 148 19.74 20.49 31.42
C GLU A 148 19.77 21.64 30.39
N ASP A 149 20.27 21.36 29.18
CA ASP A 149 20.36 22.34 28.09
C ASP A 149 19.07 22.47 27.26
N TYR A 150 18.03 21.69 27.56
CA TYR A 150 16.77 21.69 26.83
C TYR A 150 15.65 22.37 27.62
N THR A 151 14.86 23.21 26.95
CA THR A 151 13.55 23.59 27.48
C THR A 151 12.59 22.40 27.33
N LEU A 152 11.59 22.28 28.22
CA LEU A 152 10.57 21.21 28.12
C LEU A 152 9.89 21.17 26.73
N VAL A 153 9.69 22.35 26.13
CA VAL A 153 9.09 22.49 24.80
C VAL A 153 10.09 22.05 23.72
N SER A 154 11.35 22.49 23.75
CA SER A 154 12.37 22.06 22.76
C SER A 154 12.76 20.59 22.88
N LEU A 155 12.63 20.00 24.07
CA LEU A 155 12.83 18.56 24.26
C LEU A 155 11.73 17.73 23.58
N LEU A 156 10.48 18.19 23.63
CA LEU A 156 9.31 17.40 23.19
C LEU A 156 8.76 17.82 21.81
N THR A 157 9.10 19.01 21.35
CA THR A 157 8.69 19.53 20.04
C THR A 157 9.92 19.86 19.23
N LYS A 158 9.88 19.55 17.92
CA LYS A 158 10.73 20.21 16.92
C LYS A 158 10.34 21.69 16.90
N GLY A 159 10.84 22.46 17.87
CA GLY A 159 10.74 23.92 17.89
C GLY A 159 11.58 24.48 16.74
N GLY A 160 11.00 25.40 15.98
CA GLY A 160 11.53 25.92 14.72
C GLY A 160 12.94 26.53 14.80
N GLU A 161 13.58 26.51 13.64
CA GLU A 161 14.90 27.06 13.29
C GLU A 161 16.08 26.43 14.08
N ASP A 162 16.97 25.76 13.33
CA ASP A 162 18.30 25.25 13.74
C ASP A 162 18.40 24.05 14.72
N GLY A 163 17.32 23.30 14.97
CA GLY A 163 17.34 22.08 15.80
C GLY A 163 17.61 20.75 15.05
N ASN A 164 17.96 20.77 13.77
CA ASN A 164 18.50 19.56 13.14
C ASN A 164 19.94 19.41 13.62
N VAL A 165 20.29 18.27 14.24
CA VAL A 165 21.66 17.81 14.07
C VAL A 165 21.79 17.59 12.57
N SER A 166 22.46 18.51 11.87
CA SER A 166 22.74 18.37 10.46
C SER A 166 23.39 17.01 10.27
N ILE A 167 23.12 16.32 9.16
CA ILE A 167 23.83 15.07 8.87
C ILE A 167 25.34 15.29 8.87
N GLU A 168 25.77 16.51 8.59
CA GLU A 168 27.14 16.98 8.70
C GLU A 168 27.68 16.87 10.15
N ASP A 169 26.88 17.23 11.15
CA ASP A 169 27.25 17.29 12.57
C ASP A 169 27.02 15.97 13.32
N MET A 170 26.28 15.02 12.73
CA MET A 170 26.05 13.70 13.34
C MET A 170 27.36 12.90 13.43
N ALA A 171 27.65 12.30 14.58
CA ALA A 171 28.77 11.36 14.71
C ALA A 171 28.52 10.03 13.96
N ASP A 172 29.59 9.34 13.55
CA ASP A 172 29.50 8.09 12.78
C ASP A 172 28.85 6.94 13.55
N ASP A 173 28.90 6.95 14.88
CA ASP A 173 28.29 5.94 15.75
C ASP A 173 26.80 6.20 16.05
N GLU A 174 26.23 7.29 15.54
CA GLU A 174 24.81 7.60 15.67
C GLU A 174 23.93 6.61 14.93
N THR A 175 22.88 6.14 15.61
CA THR A 175 21.98 5.12 15.04
C THR A 175 21.04 5.75 14.03
N ILE A 176 21.08 5.27 12.79
CA ILE A 176 20.16 5.67 11.71
C ILE A 176 19.01 4.67 11.59
N CYS A 177 19.33 3.37 11.56
CA CYS A 177 18.32 2.32 11.52
C CYS A 177 18.32 1.53 12.81
N GLY A 178 17.46 1.91 13.77
CA GLY A 178 17.28 1.12 14.99
C GLY A 178 16.94 -0.34 14.69
N CYS A 179 16.04 -0.61 13.72
CA CYS A 179 15.53 -1.97 13.45
C CYS A 179 16.60 -3.00 13.11
N ASN A 180 17.68 -2.55 12.48
CA ASN A 180 18.77 -3.40 12.06
C ASN A 180 20.10 -2.98 12.70
N GLY A 181 20.07 -2.11 13.71
CA GLY A 181 21.27 -1.64 14.42
C GLY A 181 22.30 -0.91 13.56
N VAL A 182 21.86 -0.19 12.50
CA VAL A 182 22.81 0.43 11.54
C VAL A 182 23.06 1.89 11.91
N ASN A 183 24.33 2.26 12.06
CA ASN A 183 24.79 3.62 12.33
C ASN A 183 25.17 4.41 11.06
N LYS A 184 25.40 5.72 11.19
CA LYS A 184 25.78 6.62 10.10
C LYS A 184 27.06 6.15 9.42
N GLY A 185 28.10 5.83 10.19
CA GLY A 185 29.41 5.40 9.69
C GLY A 185 29.33 4.17 8.80
N THR A 186 28.53 3.17 9.18
CA THR A 186 28.29 1.97 8.35
C THR A 186 27.67 2.33 6.99
N ILE A 187 26.77 3.31 6.95
CA ILE A 187 26.13 3.77 5.72
C ILE A 187 27.13 4.54 4.87
N VAL A 188 27.86 5.49 5.46
CA VAL A 188 28.88 6.30 4.77
C VAL A 188 30.01 5.42 4.23
N GLU A 189 30.49 4.46 5.00
CA GLU A 189 31.50 3.48 4.58
C GLU A 189 30.99 2.61 3.43
N ALA A 190 29.73 2.14 3.50
CA ALA A 190 29.13 1.37 2.42
C ALA A 190 29.03 2.18 1.12
N ILE A 191 28.63 3.45 1.21
CA ILE A 191 28.55 4.39 0.08
C ILE A 191 29.92 4.61 -0.54
N THR A 192 30.91 4.99 0.27
CA THR A 192 32.26 5.36 -0.18
C THR A 192 33.05 4.17 -0.71
N LYS A 193 33.03 3.01 -0.05
CA LYS A 193 33.80 1.83 -0.49
C LYS A 193 33.18 1.13 -1.70
N ASN A 194 31.86 1.16 -1.85
CA ASN A 194 31.16 0.39 -2.89
C ASN A 194 30.54 1.27 -3.98
N GLY A 195 30.71 2.60 -3.91
CA GLY A 195 30.15 3.54 -4.89
C GLY A 195 28.63 3.47 -4.99
N LEU A 196 27.92 3.31 -3.86
CA LEU A 196 26.46 3.19 -3.86
C LEU A 196 25.85 4.57 -4.12
N THR A 197 24.86 4.66 -5.01
CA THR A 197 24.29 5.97 -5.44
C THR A 197 22.79 6.10 -5.18
N SER A 198 22.17 5.11 -4.53
CA SER A 198 20.72 5.10 -4.28
C SER A 198 20.33 4.46 -2.94
N VAL A 199 19.19 4.89 -2.39
CA VAL A 199 18.63 4.36 -1.14
C VAL A 199 18.41 2.84 -1.22
N ALA A 200 18.02 2.33 -2.40
CA ALA A 200 17.79 0.91 -2.61
C ALA A 200 19.08 0.08 -2.52
N GLU A 201 20.19 0.60 -3.07
CA GLU A 201 21.50 -0.04 -3.00
C GLU A 201 22.04 -0.04 -1.57
N VAL A 202 21.93 1.09 -0.86
CA VAL A 202 22.27 1.18 0.56
C VAL A 202 21.43 0.21 1.38
N THR A 203 20.11 0.19 1.18
CA THR A 203 19.19 -0.75 1.88
C THR A 203 19.59 -2.20 1.63
N LYS A 204 19.96 -2.55 0.40
CA LYS A 204 20.37 -3.92 0.05
C LYS A 204 21.66 -4.34 0.77
N MET A 205 22.63 -3.42 0.82
CA MET A 205 23.96 -3.63 1.39
C MET A 205 23.93 -3.64 2.93
N THR A 206 23.40 -2.58 3.55
CA THR A 206 23.47 -2.37 5.01
C THR A 206 22.26 -2.91 5.75
N LYS A 207 21.18 -3.30 5.04
CA LYS A 207 19.85 -3.62 5.59
C LYS A 207 19.12 -2.44 6.23
N ALA A 208 19.71 -1.25 6.30
CA ALA A 208 19.03 -0.06 6.81
C ALA A 208 17.77 0.24 5.99
N GLY A 209 16.63 0.51 6.64
CA GLY A 209 15.36 0.81 5.97
C GLY A 209 14.61 -0.41 5.41
N ASN A 210 15.11 -1.63 5.58
CA ASN A 210 14.45 -2.84 5.08
C ASN A 210 13.27 -3.31 5.95
N SER A 211 13.29 -3.05 7.26
CA SER A 211 12.29 -3.57 8.21
C SER A 211 11.06 -2.67 8.34
N CYS A 212 11.18 -1.51 9.02
CA CYS A 212 10.06 -0.56 9.15
C CYS A 212 10.05 0.52 8.05
N GLY A 213 11.19 0.79 7.42
CA GLY A 213 11.35 1.80 6.37
C GLY A 213 11.41 3.26 6.81
N LYS A 214 11.29 3.58 8.10
CA LYS A 214 11.24 4.98 8.59
C LYS A 214 12.52 5.77 8.34
N CYS A 215 13.68 5.12 8.44
CA CYS A 215 14.97 5.76 8.20
C CYS A 215 15.33 5.96 6.71
N LYS A 216 14.44 5.65 5.76
CA LYS A 216 14.74 5.79 4.32
C LYS A 216 14.96 7.24 3.88
N GLY A 217 14.28 8.20 4.51
CA GLY A 217 14.53 9.64 4.31
C GLY A 217 15.95 10.00 4.72
N GLN A 218 16.33 9.70 5.96
CA GLN A 218 17.68 9.93 6.47
C GLN A 218 18.78 9.22 5.66
N ILE A 219 18.51 8.02 5.11
CA ILE A 219 19.44 7.35 4.18
C ILE A 219 19.61 8.17 2.90
N ALA A 220 18.54 8.77 2.36
CA ALA A 220 18.62 9.62 1.18
C ALA A 220 19.45 10.88 1.47
N ASP A 221 19.23 11.48 2.65
CA ASP A 221 19.96 12.67 3.06
C ASP A 221 21.46 12.37 3.31
N ILE A 222 21.81 11.20 3.89
CA ILE A 222 23.22 10.74 4.03
C ILE A 222 23.85 10.47 2.66
N LEU A 223 23.11 9.90 1.72
CA LEU A 223 23.58 9.72 0.35
C LEU A 223 23.85 11.06 -0.33
N GLN A 224 22.96 12.05 -0.16
CA GLN A 224 23.15 13.39 -0.68
C GLN A 224 24.39 14.06 -0.06
N TYR A 225 24.59 13.92 1.25
CA TYR A 225 25.78 14.42 1.93
C TYR A 225 27.07 13.74 1.44
N ALA A 226 27.08 12.41 1.34
CA ALA A 226 28.28 11.64 1.00
C ALA A 226 28.68 11.74 -0.48
N LEU A 227 27.72 11.99 -1.38
CA LEU A 227 27.94 12.02 -2.83
C LEU A 227 27.87 13.42 -3.44
N GLY A 228 27.27 14.40 -2.76
CA GLY A 228 27.04 15.73 -3.32
C GLY A 228 26.27 15.66 -4.65
N ASP A 229 26.83 16.27 -5.69
CA ASP A 229 26.25 16.30 -7.04
C ASP A 229 26.16 14.93 -7.73
N ASP A 230 26.90 13.91 -7.26
CA ASP A 230 26.81 12.53 -7.74
C ASP A 230 25.61 11.77 -7.16
N PHE A 231 24.84 12.40 -6.26
CA PHE A 231 23.59 11.84 -5.75
C PHE A 231 22.53 11.76 -6.86
N ILE A 232 22.26 10.54 -7.31
CA ILE A 232 21.16 10.30 -8.23
C ILE A 232 19.88 10.17 -7.38
N ALA A 233 19.15 11.27 -7.23
CA ALA A 233 17.76 11.24 -6.78
C ALA A 233 17.04 10.15 -7.57
N SER A 234 16.64 9.08 -6.86
CA SER A 234 16.19 7.78 -7.38
C SER A 234 15.97 7.75 -8.89
N LYS A 235 16.87 7.08 -9.63
CA LYS A 235 16.64 6.75 -11.06
C LYS A 235 15.18 6.34 -11.23
N PRO A 236 14.47 6.79 -12.29
CA PRO A 236 13.08 6.43 -12.50
C PRO A 236 12.94 4.92 -12.33
N THR A 237 12.30 4.49 -11.24
CA THR A 237 12.18 3.06 -10.97
C THR A 237 11.39 2.47 -12.12
N GLY A 238 12.05 1.62 -12.90
CA GLY A 238 11.38 0.88 -13.95
C GLY A 238 10.17 0.16 -13.38
N ILE A 239 9.13 -0.05 -14.20
CA ILE A 239 7.87 -0.66 -13.73
C ILE A 239 8.08 -2.05 -13.07
N CYS A 240 9.22 -2.70 -13.32
CA CYS A 240 9.75 -3.84 -12.61
C CYS A 240 11.24 -4.02 -12.95
N ALA A 241 11.91 -5.01 -12.34
CA ALA A 241 13.32 -5.33 -12.62
C ALA A 241 13.64 -5.75 -14.06
N CYS A 242 12.62 -6.02 -14.91
CA CYS A 242 12.84 -6.40 -16.31
C CYS A 242 13.25 -5.21 -17.20
N THR A 243 13.17 -3.97 -16.72
CA THR A 243 13.53 -2.78 -17.50
C THR A 243 13.97 -1.65 -16.58
N ASP A 244 14.85 -0.80 -17.08
CA ASP A 244 15.24 0.44 -16.41
C ASP A 244 14.41 1.64 -16.93
N LEU A 245 13.50 1.40 -17.88
CA LEU A 245 12.61 2.41 -18.44
C LEU A 245 11.45 2.72 -17.48
N SER A 246 11.20 4.01 -17.26
CA SER A 246 10.03 4.50 -16.55
C SER A 246 8.74 4.17 -17.29
N ARG A 247 7.61 4.28 -16.58
CA ARG A 247 6.28 4.16 -17.18
C ARG A 247 6.11 5.10 -18.38
N ASP A 248 6.49 6.37 -18.25
CA ASP A 248 6.28 7.38 -19.30
C ASP A 248 7.21 7.17 -20.49
N GLN A 249 8.44 6.69 -20.25
CA GLN A 249 9.32 6.27 -21.33
C GLN A 249 8.72 5.10 -22.11
N ILE A 250 8.17 4.08 -21.44
CA ILE A 250 7.51 2.94 -22.09
C ILE A 250 6.31 3.42 -22.93
N VAL A 251 5.42 4.22 -22.35
CA VAL A 251 4.21 4.74 -23.04
C VAL A 251 4.59 5.60 -24.25
N THR A 252 5.60 6.47 -24.10
CA THR A 252 6.11 7.32 -25.18
C THR A 252 6.69 6.47 -26.32
N GLN A 253 7.47 5.45 -25.99
CA GLN A 253 8.08 4.58 -26.99
C GLN A 253 7.06 3.66 -27.68
N ILE A 254 6.01 3.21 -26.98
CA ILE A 254 4.88 2.49 -27.58
C ILE A 254 4.26 3.35 -28.69
N ARG A 255 3.94 4.61 -28.39
CA ARG A 255 3.35 5.55 -29.36
C ARG A 255 4.32 5.85 -30.50
N ALA A 256 5.55 6.24 -30.20
CA ALA A 256 6.54 6.68 -31.18
C ALA A 256 6.93 5.57 -32.17
N LYS A 257 6.94 4.32 -31.72
CA LYS A 257 7.31 3.15 -32.56
C LYS A 257 6.10 2.36 -33.06
N GLY A 258 4.87 2.76 -32.72
CA GLY A 258 3.65 2.07 -33.13
C GLY A 258 3.53 0.63 -32.63
N LEU A 259 4.00 0.32 -31.42
CA LEU A 259 4.04 -1.05 -30.89
C LEU A 259 2.65 -1.52 -30.48
N LYS A 260 2.19 -2.68 -30.96
CA LYS A 260 0.80 -3.13 -30.77
C LYS A 260 0.65 -4.36 -29.89
N THR A 261 1.73 -5.07 -29.56
CA THR A 261 1.67 -6.24 -28.66
C THR A 261 2.64 -6.14 -27.50
N SER A 262 2.30 -6.78 -26.37
CA SER A 262 3.12 -6.81 -25.18
C SER A 262 4.48 -7.47 -25.45
N LYS A 263 4.48 -8.49 -26.33
CA LYS A 263 5.71 -9.15 -26.80
C LYS A 263 6.60 -8.17 -27.55
N GLU A 264 6.08 -7.42 -28.52
CA GLU A 264 6.85 -6.42 -29.28
C GLU A 264 7.45 -5.37 -28.34
N VAL A 265 6.68 -4.83 -27.40
CA VAL A 265 7.17 -3.85 -26.42
C VAL A 265 8.39 -4.37 -25.68
N ARG A 266 8.35 -5.60 -25.14
CA ARG A 266 9.49 -6.17 -24.41
C ARG A 266 10.71 -6.42 -25.30
N HIS A 267 10.50 -6.83 -26.55
CA HIS A 267 11.61 -7.13 -27.46
C HIS A 267 12.26 -5.84 -27.96
N VAL A 268 11.46 -4.92 -28.50
CA VAL A 268 11.93 -3.66 -29.11
C VAL A 268 12.50 -2.70 -28.07
N LEU A 269 11.91 -2.61 -26.88
CA LEU A 269 12.42 -1.76 -25.80
C LEU A 269 13.48 -2.45 -24.93
N ASN A 270 14.03 -3.56 -25.44
CA ASN A 270 15.11 -4.31 -24.84
C ASN A 270 14.92 -4.68 -23.35
N PHE A 271 13.75 -5.18 -22.96
CA PHE A 271 13.55 -5.70 -21.61
C PHE A 271 14.52 -6.87 -21.36
N LYS A 272 15.06 -6.94 -20.13
CA LYS A 272 16.01 -7.98 -19.68
C LYS A 272 15.39 -9.38 -19.80
N ASP A 273 14.12 -9.52 -19.44
CA ASP A 273 13.31 -10.72 -19.66
C ASP A 273 12.34 -10.48 -20.83
N LYS A 274 12.54 -11.21 -21.94
CA LYS A 274 11.72 -11.13 -23.16
C LYS A 274 10.35 -11.77 -23.00
N ASN A 275 10.21 -12.76 -22.11
CA ASN A 275 8.93 -13.37 -21.78
C ASN A 275 8.12 -12.50 -20.81
N GLY A 276 8.84 -11.73 -19.99
CA GLY A 276 8.28 -10.77 -19.04
C GLY A 276 7.77 -11.45 -17.77
N CYS A 277 7.67 -10.67 -16.70
CA CYS A 277 7.24 -11.14 -15.39
C CYS A 277 5.76 -10.81 -15.09
N PRO A 278 5.20 -11.31 -13.97
CA PRO A 278 3.85 -11.00 -13.52
C PRO A 278 3.56 -9.51 -13.26
N LYS A 279 4.57 -8.64 -13.26
CA LYS A 279 4.41 -7.18 -13.11
C LYS A 279 4.32 -6.46 -14.46
N CYS A 280 5.28 -6.68 -15.37
CA CYS A 280 5.32 -5.94 -16.63
C CYS A 280 4.32 -6.44 -17.67
N ARG A 281 4.03 -7.75 -17.73
CA ARG A 281 3.06 -8.30 -18.69
C ARG A 281 1.69 -7.61 -18.59
N PRO A 282 1.03 -7.58 -17.41
CA PRO A 282 -0.26 -6.91 -17.27
C PRO A 282 -0.16 -5.38 -17.40
N ALA A 283 0.95 -4.76 -16.95
CA ALA A 283 1.13 -3.31 -17.07
C ALA A 283 1.21 -2.87 -18.54
N ILE A 284 2.01 -3.57 -19.35
CA ILE A 284 2.15 -3.28 -20.78
C ILE A 284 0.82 -3.54 -21.51
N ASN A 285 0.14 -4.63 -21.19
CA ASN A 285 -1.18 -4.93 -21.75
C ASN A 285 -2.19 -3.80 -21.43
N TYR A 286 -2.19 -3.29 -20.20
CA TYR A 286 -2.99 -2.11 -19.83
C TYR A 286 -2.61 -0.87 -20.65
N TYR A 287 -1.32 -0.55 -20.80
CA TYR A 287 -0.90 0.62 -21.58
C TYR A 287 -1.26 0.50 -23.06
N LEU A 288 -1.17 -0.70 -23.65
CA LEU A 288 -1.58 -0.94 -25.02
C LEU A 288 -3.10 -0.76 -25.20
N ASN A 289 -3.92 -1.32 -24.31
CA ASN A 289 -5.37 -1.10 -24.30
C ASN A 289 -5.74 0.39 -24.14
N MET A 290 -4.97 1.13 -23.35
CA MET A 290 -5.16 2.57 -23.15
C MET A 290 -4.81 3.38 -24.40
N ILE A 291 -3.70 3.05 -25.07
CA ILE A 291 -3.20 3.82 -26.23
C ILE A 291 -3.95 3.44 -27.51
N TYR A 292 -4.32 2.16 -27.65
CA TYR A 292 -4.89 1.58 -28.87
C TYR A 292 -6.16 0.79 -28.58
N PRO A 293 -7.22 1.43 -28.04
CA PRO A 293 -8.43 0.72 -27.58
C PRO A 293 -9.11 -0.10 -28.68
N ASN A 294 -9.01 0.32 -29.95
CA ASN A 294 -9.64 -0.37 -31.10
C ASN A 294 -8.68 -1.28 -31.90
N GLU A 295 -7.36 -1.19 -31.68
CA GLU A 295 -6.37 -1.88 -32.52
C GLU A 295 -5.57 -2.93 -31.74
N HIS A 296 -5.41 -2.78 -30.43
CA HIS A 296 -4.74 -3.76 -29.60
C HIS A 296 -5.74 -4.85 -29.18
N LYS A 297 -5.39 -6.11 -29.44
CA LYS A 297 -6.13 -7.26 -28.93
C LYS A 297 -5.68 -7.59 -27.51
N ASP A 298 -6.57 -7.47 -26.54
CA ASP A 298 -6.30 -7.74 -25.13
C ASP A 298 -5.68 -9.13 -24.91
N GLU A 299 -4.50 -9.16 -24.30
CA GLU A 299 -3.76 -10.39 -24.02
C GLU A 299 -4.22 -11.03 -22.71
N LYS A 300 -5.26 -11.86 -22.75
CA LYS A 300 -5.90 -12.49 -21.57
C LYS A 300 -4.90 -13.24 -20.67
N GLU A 301 -3.87 -13.85 -21.24
CA GLU A 301 -2.83 -14.60 -20.51
C GLU A 301 -1.87 -13.69 -19.73
N SER A 302 -1.85 -12.39 -20.04
CA SER A 302 -1.09 -11.40 -19.28
C SER A 302 -1.80 -10.95 -18.00
N ARG A 303 -3.13 -11.12 -17.95
CA ARG A 303 -3.96 -10.65 -16.83
C ARG A 303 -3.89 -11.60 -15.63
N PHE A 304 -4.16 -11.07 -14.45
CA PHE A 304 -4.28 -11.87 -13.23
C PHE A 304 -5.48 -12.82 -13.33
N ALA A 305 -5.46 -13.92 -12.58
CA ALA A 305 -6.52 -14.94 -12.58
C ALA A 305 -7.93 -14.31 -12.48
N ASN A 306 -8.09 -13.33 -11.58
CA ASN A 306 -9.36 -12.65 -11.37
C ASN A 306 -9.91 -11.98 -12.64
N GLU A 307 -9.03 -11.32 -13.39
CA GLU A 307 -9.39 -10.62 -14.62
C GLU A 307 -9.52 -11.57 -15.80
N ARG A 308 -8.70 -12.63 -15.85
CA ARG A 308 -8.73 -13.67 -16.87
C ARG A 308 -10.02 -14.50 -16.83
N TYR A 309 -10.49 -14.85 -15.64
CA TYR A 309 -11.70 -15.66 -15.44
C TYR A 309 -12.96 -14.83 -15.21
N HIS A 310 -12.83 -13.49 -15.19
CA HIS A 310 -13.94 -12.59 -14.90
C HIS A 310 -14.70 -12.92 -13.60
N ALA A 311 -13.97 -13.39 -12.59
CA ALA A 311 -14.48 -13.80 -11.29
C ALA A 311 -13.35 -13.71 -10.25
N ASN A 312 -13.64 -13.40 -8.98
CA ASN A 312 -12.61 -13.41 -7.94
C ASN A 312 -12.32 -14.83 -7.48
N ILE A 313 -11.05 -15.24 -7.52
CA ILE A 313 -10.59 -16.48 -6.89
C ILE A 313 -10.57 -16.33 -5.36
N GLN A 314 -10.94 -17.40 -4.66
CA GLN A 314 -10.97 -17.50 -3.21
C GLN A 314 -9.76 -18.29 -2.69
N ASN A 315 -9.56 -18.31 -1.37
CA ASN A 315 -8.40 -18.96 -0.73
C ASN A 315 -8.38 -20.49 -0.89
N ASP A 316 -9.53 -21.10 -1.15
CA ASP A 316 -9.70 -22.53 -1.42
C ASP A 316 -9.73 -22.87 -2.93
N GLY A 317 -9.46 -21.89 -3.79
CA GLY A 317 -9.48 -22.04 -5.25
C GLY A 317 -10.87 -21.97 -5.89
N THR A 318 -11.94 -21.78 -5.10
CA THR A 318 -13.28 -21.50 -5.63
C THR A 318 -13.40 -20.03 -6.10
N PHE A 319 -14.57 -19.66 -6.61
CA PHE A 319 -14.83 -18.36 -7.22
C PHE A 319 -16.07 -17.69 -6.64
N SER A 320 -16.12 -16.36 -6.77
CA SER A 320 -17.31 -15.56 -6.46
C SER A 320 -18.02 -15.09 -7.74
N VAL A 321 -19.34 -15.20 -7.77
CA VAL A 321 -20.22 -14.62 -8.80
C VAL A 321 -20.97 -13.45 -8.18
N ILE A 322 -20.81 -12.25 -8.76
CA ILE A 322 -21.43 -11.03 -8.24
C ILE A 322 -22.14 -10.34 -9.41
N PRO A 323 -23.47 -10.48 -9.53
CA PRO A 323 -24.23 -9.78 -10.56
C PRO A 323 -24.23 -8.27 -10.37
N GLN A 324 -24.45 -7.56 -11.46
CA GLN A 324 -24.52 -6.11 -11.45
C GLN A 324 -25.87 -5.64 -10.88
N MET A 325 -25.80 -4.78 -9.86
CA MET A 325 -26.94 -4.08 -9.28
C MET A 325 -26.57 -2.60 -9.23
N ARG A 326 -26.89 -1.88 -10.31
CA ARG A 326 -26.44 -0.49 -10.51
C ARG A 326 -27.08 0.41 -9.46
N GLY A 327 -26.28 1.27 -8.82
CA GLY A 327 -26.76 2.10 -7.71
C GLY A 327 -27.26 1.33 -6.48
N GLY A 328 -27.07 0.01 -6.44
CA GLY A 328 -27.61 -0.86 -5.40
C GLY A 328 -29.07 -1.27 -5.58
N VAL A 329 -29.63 -1.08 -6.79
CA VAL A 329 -31.03 -1.36 -7.10
C VAL A 329 -31.21 -2.79 -7.63
N THR A 330 -32.30 -3.43 -7.21
CA THR A 330 -32.77 -4.74 -7.69
C THR A 330 -34.28 -4.84 -7.56
N ASP A 331 -34.88 -5.85 -8.19
CA ASP A 331 -36.31 -6.14 -8.13
C ASP A 331 -36.58 -7.54 -7.53
N ALA A 332 -37.86 -7.86 -7.32
CA ALA A 332 -38.26 -9.13 -6.73
C ALA A 332 -37.85 -10.34 -7.60
N ASP A 333 -37.96 -10.24 -8.92
CA ASP A 333 -37.66 -11.34 -9.84
C ASP A 333 -36.15 -11.65 -9.85
N GLN A 334 -35.31 -10.61 -9.84
CA GLN A 334 -33.86 -10.76 -9.71
C GLN A 334 -33.46 -11.40 -8.38
N LEU A 335 -34.10 -11.00 -7.27
CA LEU A 335 -33.85 -11.59 -5.95
C LEU A 335 -34.28 -13.07 -5.89
N ILE A 336 -35.45 -13.41 -6.45
CA ILE A 336 -35.91 -14.79 -6.57
C ILE A 336 -34.91 -15.61 -7.38
N ARG A 337 -34.50 -15.10 -8.55
CA ARG A 337 -33.54 -15.77 -9.43
C ARG A 337 -32.18 -16.00 -8.75
N LEU A 338 -31.66 -15.00 -8.04
CA LEU A 338 -30.45 -15.14 -7.22
C LEU A 338 -30.59 -16.28 -6.21
N GLY A 339 -31.75 -16.40 -5.55
CA GLY A 339 -32.05 -17.48 -4.62
C GLY A 339 -32.18 -18.86 -5.27
N GLU A 340 -32.81 -18.93 -6.45
CA GLU A 340 -32.95 -20.17 -7.22
C GLU A 340 -31.60 -20.69 -7.72
N VAL A 341 -30.77 -19.80 -8.27
CA VAL A 341 -29.39 -20.14 -8.67
C VAL A 341 -28.57 -20.56 -7.45
N ALA A 342 -28.66 -19.84 -6.33
CA ALA A 342 -27.96 -20.20 -5.11
C ALA A 342 -28.33 -21.62 -4.64
N LYS A 343 -29.60 -22.00 -4.72
CA LYS A 343 -30.06 -23.36 -4.41
C LYS A 343 -29.57 -24.39 -5.44
N LYS A 344 -29.73 -24.12 -6.73
CA LYS A 344 -29.36 -25.04 -7.84
C LYS A 344 -27.90 -25.47 -7.77
N TYR A 345 -27.01 -24.53 -7.47
CA TYR A 345 -25.56 -24.78 -7.39
C TYR A 345 -25.05 -25.03 -5.97
N ASN A 346 -25.95 -25.19 -4.99
CA ASN A 346 -25.59 -25.36 -3.57
C ASN A 346 -24.57 -24.32 -3.08
N VAL A 347 -24.78 -23.04 -3.44
CA VAL A 347 -23.86 -21.94 -3.11
C VAL A 347 -23.62 -21.89 -1.60
N PRO A 348 -22.38 -22.07 -1.12
CA PRO A 348 -22.08 -22.09 0.31
C PRO A 348 -22.42 -20.79 1.04
N LEU A 349 -22.25 -19.63 0.40
CA LEU A 349 -22.52 -18.34 1.00
C LEU A 349 -23.12 -17.34 0.00
N VAL A 350 -24.27 -16.80 0.37
CA VAL A 350 -24.89 -15.62 -0.26
C VAL A 350 -24.69 -14.41 0.64
N LYS A 351 -24.04 -13.36 0.15
CA LYS A 351 -23.64 -12.20 0.99
C LYS A 351 -23.98 -10.86 0.33
N VAL A 352 -24.63 -9.98 1.09
CA VAL A 352 -24.72 -8.56 0.76
C VAL A 352 -23.34 -7.93 0.96
N THR A 353 -22.78 -7.41 -0.13
CA THR A 353 -21.43 -6.86 -0.19
C THR A 353 -21.42 -5.39 0.21
N GLY A 354 -20.25 -4.91 0.62
CA GLY A 354 -20.05 -3.49 0.91
C GLY A 354 -20.31 -2.58 -0.29
N SER A 355 -20.42 -3.09 -1.52
CA SER A 355 -20.72 -2.32 -2.74
C SER A 355 -22.22 -2.25 -3.07
N GLN A 356 -23.11 -2.58 -2.12
CA GLN A 356 -24.56 -2.63 -2.32
C GLN A 356 -24.96 -3.67 -3.39
N ARG A 357 -24.32 -4.84 -3.38
CA ARG A 357 -24.61 -5.94 -4.32
C ARG A 357 -24.71 -7.27 -3.58
N VAL A 358 -25.36 -8.26 -4.19
CA VAL A 358 -25.37 -9.65 -3.70
C VAL A 358 -24.25 -10.44 -4.37
N GLY A 359 -23.47 -11.17 -3.58
CA GLY A 359 -22.44 -12.08 -4.06
C GLY A 359 -22.72 -13.53 -3.67
N LEU A 360 -22.48 -14.43 -4.62
CA LEU A 360 -22.51 -15.89 -4.47
C LEU A 360 -21.06 -16.38 -4.37
N TYR A 361 -20.71 -17.06 -3.27
CA TYR A 361 -19.34 -17.45 -2.96
C TYR A 361 -19.23 -18.97 -2.80
N GLY A 362 -18.12 -19.54 -3.29
CA GLY A 362 -17.79 -20.95 -3.14
C GLY A 362 -18.08 -21.79 -4.39
N LEU A 363 -18.21 -21.15 -5.55
CA LEU A 363 -18.54 -21.81 -6.82
C LEU A 363 -17.27 -22.34 -7.49
N LYS A 364 -17.35 -23.50 -8.13
CA LYS A 364 -16.21 -24.08 -8.85
C LYS A 364 -15.99 -23.35 -10.17
N LYS A 365 -14.76 -23.42 -10.69
CA LYS A 365 -14.37 -22.76 -11.95
C LYS A 365 -15.24 -23.22 -13.11
N GLU A 366 -15.47 -24.52 -13.21
CA GLU A 366 -16.24 -25.18 -14.26
C GLU A 366 -17.75 -24.87 -14.20
N GLU A 367 -18.26 -24.41 -13.06
CA GLU A 367 -19.67 -24.06 -12.89
C GLU A 367 -19.97 -22.63 -13.38
N LEU A 368 -18.96 -21.77 -13.50
CA LEU A 368 -19.15 -20.35 -13.76
C LEU A 368 -20.00 -20.06 -15.01
N PRO A 369 -19.75 -20.67 -16.19
CA PRO A 369 -20.57 -20.39 -17.38
C PRO A 369 -22.06 -20.71 -17.16
N SER A 370 -22.38 -21.86 -16.57
CA SER A 370 -23.78 -22.27 -16.32
C SER A 370 -24.46 -21.41 -15.26
N VAL A 371 -23.72 -20.99 -14.23
CA VAL A 371 -24.24 -20.05 -13.22
C VAL A 371 -24.63 -18.71 -13.86
N TRP A 372 -23.78 -18.17 -14.75
CA TRP A 372 -24.08 -16.92 -15.44
C TRP A 372 -25.22 -17.04 -16.45
N GLU A 373 -25.31 -18.18 -17.13
CA GLU A 373 -26.44 -18.50 -18.02
C GLU A 373 -27.77 -18.50 -17.25
N ASP A 374 -27.85 -19.22 -16.13
CA ASP A 374 -29.08 -19.28 -15.31
C ASP A 374 -29.42 -17.94 -14.66
N LEU A 375 -28.40 -17.15 -14.26
CA LEU A 375 -28.64 -15.81 -13.73
C LEU A 375 -29.23 -14.89 -14.80
N GLY A 376 -28.76 -14.97 -16.06
CA GLY A 376 -29.20 -14.06 -17.11
C GLY A 376 -29.04 -12.58 -16.71
N MET A 377 -28.06 -12.27 -15.84
CA MET A 377 -27.75 -10.94 -15.33
C MET A 377 -26.34 -10.55 -15.79
N ARG A 378 -26.10 -9.24 -15.96
CA ARG A 378 -24.76 -8.72 -16.28
C ARG A 378 -23.81 -8.94 -15.10
N SER A 379 -22.56 -9.27 -15.36
CA SER A 379 -21.57 -9.39 -14.30
C SER A 379 -21.15 -8.04 -13.76
N ALA A 380 -21.09 -7.89 -12.44
CA ALA A 380 -20.28 -6.82 -11.90
C ALA A 380 -18.81 -7.08 -12.28
N SER A 381 -18.08 -6.01 -12.57
CA SER A 381 -16.63 -5.98 -12.70
C SER A 381 -15.91 -6.19 -11.34
N ALA A 382 -16.42 -7.09 -10.49
CA ALA A 382 -16.02 -7.43 -9.13
C ALA A 382 -14.51 -7.70 -8.94
N TYR A 383 -13.84 -8.02 -10.03
CA TYR A 383 -12.58 -8.72 -10.04
C TYR A 383 -11.43 -7.91 -10.65
N GLY A 384 -11.75 -6.86 -11.42
CA GLY A 384 -10.77 -6.19 -12.27
C GLY A 384 -10.25 -4.85 -11.79
N LYS A 385 -9.17 -4.38 -12.41
CA LYS A 385 -8.67 -3.01 -12.28
C LYS A 385 -9.42 -2.10 -13.25
N LYS A 386 -10.66 -1.81 -12.87
CA LYS A 386 -11.63 -1.05 -13.65
C LYS A 386 -12.62 -0.34 -12.73
N THR A 387 -13.57 0.39 -13.29
CA THR A 387 -14.76 0.86 -12.55
C THR A 387 -15.42 -0.30 -11.82
N ARG A 388 -15.49 -0.25 -10.48
CA ARG A 388 -15.96 -1.35 -9.62
C ARG A 388 -17.43 -1.23 -9.25
N SER A 389 -17.78 -0.17 -8.53
CA SER A 389 -19.13 0.06 -8.01
C SER A 389 -19.37 1.54 -7.83
N VAL A 390 -20.59 1.97 -8.16
CA VAL A 390 -21.12 3.26 -7.79
C VAL A 390 -22.13 3.03 -6.67
N LYS A 391 -21.77 3.43 -5.46
CA LYS A 391 -22.73 3.37 -4.35
C LYS A 391 -23.66 4.57 -4.41
N SER A 392 -24.94 4.38 -4.10
CA SER A 392 -25.89 5.49 -3.95
C SER A 392 -26.70 5.34 -2.66
N CYS A 393 -27.06 6.44 -2.01
CA CYS A 393 -28.15 6.39 -1.04
C CYS A 393 -29.49 6.59 -1.76
N VAL A 394 -30.59 6.42 -1.03
CA VAL A 394 -31.95 6.55 -1.58
C VAL A 394 -32.33 7.98 -1.98
N GLY A 395 -31.50 8.97 -1.67
CA GLY A 395 -31.62 10.35 -2.15
C GLY A 395 -32.95 11.04 -1.82
N LYS A 396 -33.27 12.07 -2.61
CA LYS A 396 -34.51 12.85 -2.52
C LYS A 396 -35.78 12.02 -2.74
N GLU A 397 -35.64 10.87 -3.40
CA GLU A 397 -36.77 9.99 -3.71
C GLU A 397 -37.45 9.43 -2.44
N PHE A 398 -36.66 9.12 -1.41
CA PHE A 398 -37.18 8.51 -0.18
C PHE A 398 -36.67 9.14 1.12
N CYS A 399 -35.50 9.78 1.13
CA CYS A 399 -34.91 10.33 2.34
C CYS A 399 -35.34 11.77 2.55
N ARG A 400 -35.88 12.10 3.73
CA ARG A 400 -36.23 13.48 4.12
C ARG A 400 -35.07 14.50 4.09
N PHE A 401 -33.83 14.03 4.01
CA PHE A 401 -32.63 14.85 3.95
C PHE A 401 -31.98 14.88 2.56
N GLY A 402 -32.46 14.06 1.62
CA GLY A 402 -31.89 13.99 0.29
C GLY A 402 -32.24 15.24 -0.51
N THR A 403 -31.23 15.94 -1.02
CA THR A 403 -31.44 17.16 -1.80
C THR A 403 -31.58 16.88 -3.30
N GLN A 404 -31.01 15.77 -3.79
CA GLN A 404 -31.02 15.38 -5.22
C GLN A 404 -31.32 13.88 -5.42
N TYR A 405 -31.62 13.46 -6.65
CA TYR A 405 -31.93 12.08 -7.04
C TYR A 405 -30.69 11.20 -7.21
N THR A 406 -30.11 10.76 -6.08
CA THR A 406 -28.81 10.07 -6.09
C THR A 406 -28.80 8.68 -6.68
N THR A 407 -29.90 7.93 -6.62
CA THR A 407 -29.97 6.60 -7.22
C THR A 407 -29.92 6.66 -8.75
N GLN A 408 -30.62 7.62 -9.35
CA GLN A 408 -30.60 7.86 -10.80
C GLN A 408 -29.19 8.28 -11.26
N LEU A 409 -28.58 9.26 -10.59
CA LEU A 409 -27.20 9.68 -10.89
C LEU A 409 -26.18 8.56 -10.68
N GLY A 410 -26.35 7.74 -9.63
CA GLY A 410 -25.49 6.59 -9.37
C GLY A 410 -25.57 5.53 -10.47
N ILE A 411 -26.78 5.22 -10.94
CA ILE A 411 -27.00 4.30 -12.08
C ILE A 411 -26.37 4.88 -13.35
N ARG A 412 -26.57 6.18 -13.61
CA ARG A 412 -26.02 6.87 -14.78
C ARG A 412 -24.49 6.85 -14.83
N LEU A 413 -23.84 7.15 -13.70
CA LEU A 413 -22.38 7.04 -13.56
C LEU A 413 -21.89 5.62 -13.83
N GLU A 414 -22.59 4.61 -13.28
CA GLU A 414 -22.20 3.21 -13.46
C GLU A 414 -22.37 2.77 -14.92
N GLN A 415 -23.49 3.10 -15.57
CA GLN A 415 -23.74 2.80 -16.98
C GLN A 415 -22.71 3.45 -17.91
N THR A 416 -22.34 4.69 -17.62
CA THR A 416 -21.43 5.45 -18.46
C THR A 416 -20.02 4.85 -18.42
N PHE A 417 -19.54 4.47 -17.22
CA PHE A 417 -18.14 4.11 -17.01
C PHE A 417 -17.87 2.63 -16.70
N GLU A 418 -18.88 1.76 -16.71
CA GLU A 418 -18.68 0.33 -16.50
C GLU A 418 -17.71 -0.28 -17.53
N TYR A 419 -16.92 -1.25 -17.06
CA TYR A 419 -15.90 -1.99 -17.82
C TYR A 419 -14.67 -1.21 -18.29
N ILE A 420 -14.62 0.11 -18.15
CA ILE A 420 -13.43 0.91 -18.49
C ILE A 420 -12.28 0.52 -17.57
N ASP A 421 -11.18 0.06 -18.15
CA ASP A 421 -9.96 -0.29 -17.44
C ASP A 421 -9.24 0.97 -16.94
N THR A 422 -8.79 0.90 -15.69
CA THR A 422 -8.07 1.95 -14.97
C THR A 422 -6.78 1.37 -14.37
N PRO A 423 -5.78 2.19 -14.01
CA PRO A 423 -4.50 1.68 -13.46
C PRO A 423 -4.71 0.76 -12.25
N HIS A 424 -5.71 1.05 -11.43
CA HIS A 424 -6.22 0.18 -10.38
C HIS A 424 -7.74 0.35 -10.25
N LYS A 425 -8.41 -0.49 -9.44
CA LYS A 425 -9.82 -0.40 -9.04
C LYS A 425 -10.28 1.06 -8.78
N PHE A 426 -11.38 1.46 -9.42
CA PHE A 426 -11.96 2.80 -9.30
C PHE A 426 -13.38 2.71 -8.72
N LYS A 427 -13.65 3.39 -7.60
CA LYS A 427 -14.93 3.35 -6.89
C LYS A 427 -15.55 4.74 -6.83
N MET A 428 -16.87 4.79 -6.93
CA MET A 428 -17.62 6.03 -6.84
C MET A 428 -18.69 5.96 -5.75
N GLY A 429 -19.13 7.12 -5.28
CA GLY A 429 -20.21 7.23 -4.30
C GLY A 429 -21.02 8.49 -4.52
N VAL A 430 -22.35 8.36 -4.50
CA VAL A 430 -23.30 9.46 -4.67
C VAL A 430 -24.17 9.56 -3.42
N SER A 431 -23.93 10.59 -2.62
CA SER A 431 -24.64 10.85 -1.36
C SER A 431 -25.55 12.06 -1.51
N GLY A 432 -26.82 11.92 -1.13
CA GLY A 432 -27.83 12.97 -1.32
C GLY A 432 -27.75 14.12 -0.32
N CYS A 433 -26.82 14.09 0.63
CA CYS A 433 -26.58 15.14 1.62
C CYS A 433 -25.20 14.96 2.28
N PRO A 434 -24.71 15.95 3.07
CA PRO A 434 -23.43 15.88 3.76
C PRO A 434 -23.23 14.71 4.74
N ARG A 435 -24.30 13.99 5.12
CA ARG A 435 -24.18 12.79 5.96
C ARG A 435 -23.47 11.63 5.29
N SER A 436 -23.33 11.67 3.97
CA SER A 436 -22.43 10.78 3.23
C SER A 436 -22.67 9.29 3.50
N CYS A 437 -23.92 8.82 3.46
CA CYS A 437 -24.29 7.43 3.82
C CYS A 437 -23.61 6.35 2.97
N VAL A 438 -23.00 6.72 1.84
CA VAL A 438 -22.22 5.81 1.00
C VAL A 438 -20.72 6.11 1.02
N GLU A 439 -20.27 6.83 2.03
CA GLU A 439 -18.89 7.21 2.29
C GLU A 439 -18.24 7.90 1.06
N SER A 440 -18.92 8.88 0.46
CA SER A 440 -18.46 9.58 -0.76
C SER A 440 -17.07 10.20 -0.57
N GLY A 441 -16.76 10.67 0.63
CA GLY A 441 -15.47 11.30 0.96
C GLY A 441 -14.26 10.36 0.99
N VAL A 442 -14.42 9.05 0.80
CA VAL A 442 -13.32 8.06 0.73
C VAL A 442 -13.39 7.21 -0.54
N LYS A 443 -14.10 7.70 -1.56
CA LYS A 443 -14.15 7.10 -2.90
C LYS A 443 -13.13 7.77 -3.81
N ASP A 444 -12.72 7.04 -4.85
CA ASP A 444 -11.83 7.59 -5.88
C ASP A 444 -12.48 8.82 -6.55
N PHE A 445 -13.82 8.78 -6.75
CA PHE A 445 -14.67 9.92 -7.10
C PHE A 445 -15.94 9.96 -6.23
N GLY A 446 -16.09 11.01 -5.42
CA GLY A 446 -17.20 11.20 -4.49
C GLY A 446 -18.12 12.34 -4.92
N VAL A 447 -19.41 12.13 -4.83
CA VAL A 447 -20.45 13.14 -5.03
C VAL A 447 -21.23 13.32 -3.73
N ILE A 448 -21.33 14.56 -3.27
CA ILE A 448 -22.20 14.96 -2.17
C ILE A 448 -23.16 16.03 -2.69
N SER A 449 -24.44 15.70 -2.76
CA SER A 449 -25.48 16.62 -3.18
C SER A 449 -25.74 17.67 -2.10
N VAL A 450 -25.96 18.90 -2.58
CA VAL A 450 -26.38 20.08 -1.83
C VAL A 450 -27.64 20.66 -2.51
N GLU A 451 -28.24 21.70 -1.94
CA GLU A 451 -29.48 22.27 -2.50
C GLU A 451 -29.28 22.83 -3.92
N ASN A 452 -28.12 23.45 -4.16
CA ASN A 452 -27.78 24.11 -5.42
C ASN A 452 -26.88 23.26 -6.36
N GLY A 453 -26.76 21.95 -6.14
CA GLY A 453 -26.00 21.07 -7.03
C GLY A 453 -25.23 19.95 -6.34
N PHE A 454 -23.99 19.74 -6.76
CA PHE A 454 -23.17 18.57 -6.43
C PHE A 454 -21.73 18.98 -6.11
N GLN A 455 -21.30 18.72 -4.88
CA GLN A 455 -19.91 18.83 -4.47
C GLN A 455 -19.15 17.58 -4.92
N LEU A 456 -18.06 17.78 -5.65
CA LEU A 456 -17.23 16.72 -6.22
C LEU A 456 -15.94 16.57 -5.42
N TYR A 457 -15.64 15.35 -5.00
CA TYR A 457 -14.45 14.98 -4.24
C TYR A 457 -13.61 13.98 -5.02
N ILE A 458 -12.29 14.14 -5.01
CA ILE A 458 -11.37 13.25 -5.73
C ILE A 458 -10.24 12.72 -4.84
N GLY A 459 -9.69 11.57 -5.20
CA GLY A 459 -8.52 10.99 -4.53
C GLY A 459 -8.79 10.35 -3.17
N GLY A 460 -10.04 10.04 -2.85
CA GLY A 460 -10.38 9.32 -1.62
C GLY A 460 -10.04 7.83 -1.71
N ASN A 461 -9.65 7.24 -0.58
CA ASN A 461 -9.30 5.82 -0.51
C ASN A 461 -9.64 5.22 0.86
N GLY A 462 -10.64 4.35 0.96
CA GLY A 462 -10.93 3.57 2.17
C GLY A 462 -10.13 2.25 2.26
N GLY A 463 -8.83 2.27 1.97
CA GLY A 463 -7.96 1.09 1.92
C GLY A 463 -7.14 0.89 3.19
N THR A 464 -5.97 0.25 3.07
CA THR A 464 -4.99 0.05 4.17
C THR A 464 -4.60 1.37 4.84
N GLU A 465 -4.42 2.40 4.01
CA GLU A 465 -4.32 3.79 4.42
C GLU A 465 -5.60 4.49 4.00
N VAL A 466 -6.24 5.14 4.96
CA VAL A 466 -7.48 5.88 4.73
C VAL A 466 -7.12 7.29 4.30
N THR A 467 -7.41 7.61 3.04
CA THR A 467 -7.21 8.96 2.49
C THR A 467 -8.57 9.63 2.32
N LYS A 468 -8.72 10.81 2.91
CA LYS A 468 -9.88 11.68 2.68
C LYS A 468 -9.78 12.31 1.29
N GLY A 469 -10.86 12.20 0.51
CA GLY A 469 -10.97 12.87 -0.78
C GLY A 469 -10.99 14.39 -0.61
N GLN A 470 -10.37 15.09 -1.55
CA GLN A 470 -10.26 16.53 -1.56
C GLN A 470 -11.40 17.13 -2.41
N LEU A 471 -12.00 18.23 -1.93
CA LEU A 471 -13.08 18.92 -2.65
C LEU A 471 -12.50 19.57 -3.91
N LEU A 472 -12.91 19.09 -5.08
CA LEU A 472 -12.50 19.61 -6.38
C LEU A 472 -13.27 20.89 -6.74
N THR A 473 -14.60 20.80 -6.81
CA THR A 473 -15.50 21.89 -7.20
C THR A 473 -16.95 21.55 -6.83
N THR A 474 -17.86 22.50 -7.03
CA THR A 474 -19.31 22.30 -7.00
C THR A 474 -19.88 22.57 -8.39
N VAL A 475 -20.72 21.67 -8.89
CA VAL A 475 -21.40 21.81 -10.19
C VAL A 475 -22.91 21.76 -10.04
N GLU A 476 -23.65 22.35 -10.98
CA GLU A 476 -25.11 22.48 -10.86
C GLU A 476 -25.83 21.24 -11.43
N THR A 477 -25.28 20.65 -12.49
CA THR A 477 -25.97 19.62 -13.28
C THR A 477 -25.32 18.25 -13.19
N GLU A 478 -26.11 17.19 -13.35
CA GLU A 478 -25.59 15.82 -13.46
C GLU A 478 -24.66 15.64 -14.66
N ASP A 479 -24.89 16.36 -15.76
CA ASP A 479 -24.05 16.28 -16.96
C ASP A 479 -22.62 16.74 -16.67
N GLU A 480 -22.45 17.78 -15.87
CA GLU A 480 -21.14 18.22 -15.40
C GLU A 480 -20.48 17.20 -14.46
N VAL A 481 -21.27 16.53 -13.61
CA VAL A 481 -20.77 15.42 -12.76
C VAL A 481 -20.20 14.30 -13.65
N ILE A 482 -20.96 13.88 -14.66
CA ILE A 482 -20.51 12.84 -15.61
C ILE A 482 -19.25 13.32 -16.35
N ARG A 483 -19.24 14.54 -16.86
CA ARG A 483 -18.11 15.09 -17.63
C ARG A 483 -16.82 15.13 -16.82
N ILE A 484 -16.87 15.67 -15.60
CA ILE A 484 -15.72 15.74 -14.70
C ILE A 484 -15.26 14.34 -14.28
N CYS A 485 -16.19 13.42 -13.97
CA CYS A 485 -15.83 12.04 -13.63
C CYS A 485 -15.08 11.35 -14.78
N GLY A 486 -15.57 11.52 -16.01
CA GLY A 486 -14.93 10.97 -17.20
C GLY A 486 -13.56 11.59 -17.47
N ALA A 487 -13.43 12.91 -17.32
CA ALA A 487 -12.16 13.61 -17.46
C ALA A 487 -11.13 13.16 -16.42
N LEU A 488 -11.52 13.04 -15.14
CA LEU A 488 -10.69 12.49 -14.07
C LEU A 488 -10.24 11.07 -14.40
N MET A 489 -11.18 10.23 -14.81
CA MET A 489 -10.90 8.83 -15.15
C MET A 489 -9.88 8.75 -16.30
N GLN A 490 -10.06 9.54 -17.36
CA GLN A 490 -9.10 9.54 -18.46
C GLN A 490 -7.74 10.08 -18.05
N TYR A 491 -7.69 11.16 -17.27
CA TYR A 491 -6.43 11.73 -16.84
C TYR A 491 -5.65 10.76 -15.95
N TYR A 492 -6.35 10.09 -15.03
CA TYR A 492 -5.79 9.01 -14.22
C TYR A 492 -5.34 7.82 -15.08
N ARG A 493 -6.11 7.44 -16.11
CA ARG A 493 -5.67 6.38 -17.05
C ARG A 493 -4.35 6.75 -17.71
N GLU A 494 -4.25 7.96 -18.24
CA GLU A 494 -3.14 8.47 -19.05
C GLU A 494 -1.89 8.82 -18.26
N THR A 495 -1.99 9.06 -16.95
CA THR A 495 -0.86 9.51 -16.10
C THR A 495 -0.57 8.59 -14.92
N GLY A 496 -1.46 7.65 -14.62
CA GLY A 496 -1.28 6.67 -13.56
C GLY A 496 -0.24 5.59 -13.90
N ILE A 497 0.51 5.18 -12.89
CA ILE A 497 1.35 3.98 -12.92
C ILE A 497 0.43 2.78 -12.75
N TYR A 498 0.64 1.69 -13.49
CA TYR A 498 -0.22 0.51 -13.38
C TYR A 498 -0.15 -0.05 -11.95
N ALA A 499 -1.30 -0.38 -11.38
CA ALA A 499 -1.53 -0.72 -9.98
C ALA A 499 -1.39 0.42 -8.94
N GLU A 500 -1.19 1.67 -9.35
CA GLU A 500 -1.27 2.85 -8.48
C GLU A 500 -2.75 3.19 -8.18
N ARG A 501 -3.11 3.50 -6.93
CA ARG A 501 -4.46 3.98 -6.56
C ARG A 501 -4.59 5.48 -6.82
N THR A 502 -5.81 5.99 -6.95
CA THR A 502 -6.05 7.43 -7.17
C THR A 502 -5.50 8.34 -6.07
N ALA A 503 -5.48 7.91 -4.80
CA ALA A 503 -4.91 8.67 -3.69
C ALA A 503 -3.39 8.94 -3.86
N PRO A 504 -2.50 7.91 -3.94
CA PRO A 504 -1.09 8.12 -4.26
C PRO A 504 -0.84 8.82 -5.59
N TRP A 505 -1.69 8.57 -6.60
CA TRP A 505 -1.60 9.26 -7.89
C TRP A 505 -1.83 10.78 -7.75
N LEU A 506 -2.85 11.17 -6.98
CA LEU A 506 -3.18 12.57 -6.73
C LEU A 506 -2.09 13.27 -5.91
N GLU A 507 -1.53 12.57 -4.93
CA GLU A 507 -0.37 13.03 -4.14
C GLU A 507 0.85 13.27 -5.04
N ARG A 508 1.19 12.30 -5.90
CA ARG A 508 2.33 12.38 -6.82
C ARG A 508 2.17 13.49 -7.86
N LEU A 509 0.98 13.68 -8.42
CA LEU A 509 0.74 14.74 -9.42
C LEU A 509 0.50 16.12 -8.81
N GLY A 510 0.17 16.19 -7.52
CA GLY A 510 -0.27 17.40 -6.84
C GLY A 510 -1.74 17.72 -7.12
N PHE A 511 -2.51 17.95 -6.06
CA PHE A 511 -3.95 18.23 -6.17
C PHE A 511 -4.24 19.48 -7.03
N GLU A 512 -3.50 20.57 -6.85
CA GLU A 512 -3.73 21.81 -7.62
C GLU A 512 -3.49 21.62 -9.11
N ASN A 513 -2.47 20.86 -9.50
CA ASN A 513 -2.20 20.54 -10.91
C ASN A 513 -3.34 19.69 -11.51
N VAL A 514 -3.79 18.65 -10.80
CA VAL A 514 -4.94 17.85 -11.24
C VAL A 514 -6.20 18.70 -11.35
N LYS A 515 -6.45 19.59 -10.39
CA LYS A 515 -7.58 20.50 -10.38
C LYS A 515 -7.56 21.47 -11.56
N GLU A 516 -6.41 22.07 -11.86
CA GLU A 516 -6.25 22.96 -13.02
C GLU A 516 -6.61 22.23 -14.33
N VAL A 517 -6.10 21.01 -14.51
CA VAL A 517 -6.39 20.19 -15.70
C VAL A 517 -7.88 19.85 -15.80
N LEU A 518 -8.54 19.51 -14.68
CA LEU A 518 -9.93 19.08 -14.69
C LEU A 518 -10.94 20.24 -14.77
N LEU A 519 -10.54 21.45 -14.39
CA LEU A 519 -11.41 22.64 -14.42
C LEU A 519 -11.17 23.54 -15.63
N ASP A 520 -10.12 23.29 -16.42
CA ASP A 520 -9.95 23.87 -17.75
C ASP A 520 -10.96 23.24 -18.73
N PRO A 521 -11.88 24.03 -19.34
CA PRO A 521 -12.97 23.48 -20.17
C PRO A 521 -12.47 22.68 -21.38
N ASP A 522 -11.42 23.14 -22.05
CA ASP A 522 -10.90 22.51 -23.27
C ASP A 522 -10.20 21.18 -22.94
N ARG A 523 -9.35 21.17 -21.91
CA ARG A 523 -8.69 19.95 -21.41
C ARG A 523 -9.71 18.96 -20.87
N GLN A 524 -10.70 19.43 -20.11
CA GLN A 524 -11.77 18.60 -19.56
C GLN A 524 -12.56 17.90 -20.68
N GLN A 525 -13.01 18.65 -21.69
CA GLN A 525 -13.77 18.11 -22.80
C GLN A 525 -12.92 17.10 -23.60
N ALA A 526 -11.67 17.45 -23.92
CA ALA A 526 -10.78 16.55 -24.65
C ALA A 526 -10.50 15.24 -23.90
N LEU A 527 -10.36 15.29 -22.57
CA LEU A 527 -10.22 14.09 -21.72
C LEU A 527 -11.50 13.26 -21.71
N PHE A 528 -12.65 13.91 -21.59
CA PHE A 528 -13.95 13.24 -21.62
C PHE A 528 -14.18 12.51 -22.95
N ASP A 529 -13.92 13.17 -24.08
CA ASP A 529 -14.12 12.56 -25.41
C ASP A 529 -13.27 11.29 -25.58
N ARG A 530 -12.01 11.31 -25.13
CA ARG A 530 -11.12 10.13 -25.18
C ARG A 530 -11.57 8.99 -24.27
N VAL A 531 -12.17 9.28 -23.11
CA VAL A 531 -12.74 8.22 -22.25
C VAL A 531 -13.94 7.58 -22.91
N MET A 532 -14.75 8.36 -23.62
CA MET A 532 -15.93 7.87 -24.33
C MET A 532 -15.55 7.06 -25.58
N GLU A 533 -14.49 7.44 -26.30
CA GLU A 533 -13.91 6.62 -27.36
C GLU A 533 -13.42 5.27 -26.81
N ALA A 534 -12.69 5.27 -25.70
CA ALA A 534 -12.26 4.03 -25.06
C ALA A 534 -13.43 3.19 -24.53
N LYS A 535 -14.54 3.83 -24.12
CA LYS A 535 -15.76 3.12 -23.71
C LYS A 535 -16.44 2.41 -24.88
N GLN A 536 -16.47 3.02 -26.07
CA GLN A 536 -17.04 2.40 -27.27
C GLN A 536 -16.30 1.11 -27.65
N ALA A 537 -14.99 1.06 -27.44
CA ALA A 537 -14.20 -0.16 -27.66
C ALA A 537 -14.51 -1.31 -26.68
N ILE A 538 -15.19 -1.02 -25.55
CA ILE A 538 -15.52 -1.97 -24.48
C ILE A 538 -17.04 -2.00 -24.27
N GLN A 539 -17.76 -2.30 -25.35
CA GLN A 539 -19.22 -2.30 -25.36
C GLN A 539 -19.81 -3.59 -24.76
N ASP A 540 -19.15 -4.73 -24.97
CA ASP A 540 -19.68 -6.03 -24.61
C ASP A 540 -19.26 -6.50 -23.21
N GLU A 541 -20.24 -7.00 -22.47
CA GLU A 541 -20.02 -7.65 -21.18
C GLU A 541 -19.40 -9.04 -21.41
N PRO A 542 -18.34 -9.44 -20.68
CA PRO A 542 -17.61 -10.66 -20.98
C PRO A 542 -18.44 -11.96 -20.93
N TRP A 543 -19.33 -12.09 -19.96
CA TRP A 543 -20.10 -13.33 -19.77
C TRP A 543 -21.15 -13.55 -20.85
N GLN A 544 -21.75 -12.49 -21.40
CA GLN A 544 -22.64 -12.62 -22.56
C GLN A 544 -21.94 -13.30 -23.75
N ALA A 545 -20.67 -12.96 -24.02
CA ALA A 545 -19.89 -13.61 -25.07
C ALA A 545 -19.50 -15.05 -24.68
N ILE A 546 -19.07 -15.27 -23.43
CA ILE A 546 -18.61 -16.58 -22.95
C ILE A 546 -19.74 -17.62 -22.91
N VAL A 547 -20.93 -17.24 -22.42
CA VAL A 547 -22.08 -18.15 -22.35
C VAL A 547 -22.50 -18.61 -23.75
N ASN A 548 -22.35 -17.77 -24.76
CA ASN A 548 -22.77 -18.07 -26.14
C ASN A 548 -21.66 -18.71 -27.02
N ASP A 549 -20.42 -18.82 -26.54
CA ASP A 549 -19.29 -19.37 -27.31
C ASP A 549 -18.55 -20.50 -26.57
N LYS A 550 -18.68 -21.72 -27.07
CA LYS A 550 -18.00 -22.91 -26.51
C LYS A 550 -16.48 -22.80 -26.54
N ALA A 551 -15.89 -22.12 -27.52
CA ALA A 551 -14.44 -21.96 -27.57
C ALA A 551 -13.94 -21.10 -26.39
N SER A 552 -14.71 -20.07 -26.02
CA SER A 552 -14.45 -19.24 -24.85
C SER A 552 -14.68 -19.96 -23.53
N GLN A 553 -15.54 -21.00 -23.48
CA GLN A 553 -15.79 -21.80 -22.27
C GLN A 553 -14.65 -22.76 -21.92
N LYS A 554 -13.80 -23.12 -22.89
CA LYS A 554 -12.70 -24.09 -22.72
C LYS A 554 -11.76 -23.76 -21.55
N ILE A 555 -11.57 -22.49 -21.21
CA ILE A 555 -10.70 -22.07 -20.10
C ILE A 555 -11.26 -22.46 -18.71
N PHE A 556 -12.57 -22.69 -18.62
CA PHE A 556 -13.27 -23.06 -17.39
C PHE A 556 -13.34 -24.57 -17.19
N GLU A 557 -13.11 -25.35 -18.25
CA GLU A 557 -13.06 -26.81 -18.16
C GLU A 557 -11.91 -27.26 -17.23
N VAL A 558 -12.14 -28.39 -16.58
CA VAL A 558 -11.15 -29.08 -15.75
C VAL A 558 -10.90 -30.43 -16.38
N GLU A 559 -9.70 -30.63 -16.92
CA GLU A 559 -9.25 -31.97 -17.34
C GLU A 559 -9.09 -32.82 -16.08
N ARG A 560 -10.02 -33.77 -15.89
CA ARG A 560 -9.89 -34.78 -14.85
C ARG A 560 -8.92 -35.83 -15.37
N VAL A 561 -7.69 -35.80 -14.84
CA VAL A 561 -6.65 -36.83 -15.07
C VAL A 561 -6.95 -38.04 -14.22
#